data_AF-S7Q3D9-F1
#
_entry.id   AF-S7Q3D9-F1
#
_cell.length_a   1.000
_cell.length_b   1.000
_cell.length_c   1.000
_cell.angle_alpha   90.00
_cell.angle_beta   90.00
_cell.angle_gamma   90.00
#
_symmetry.space_group_name_H-M   'P 1'
#
loop_
_entity.id
_entity.type
_entity.pdbx_description
1 polymer ?
#
loop_
_entity_poly.entity_id
_entity_poly.type
_entity_poly.pdbx_seq_one_letter_code
_entity_poly.pdbx_strand_id
1 'polypeptide(L)'
;MSLSRQFFRELRPLFRMLEEPFGRTPAYYGRGSRSVFDDPFFSAPSTFRPPVDITEEGNNFVIEAELPGVKKENVEVRIGEGGRNLTIEGKVFSRGARREPNFSEAQSEQPSAGVSSEGTEGSKAVTNTDQSSNAISTEREISGTSTFRRTVWLPRPVDGTGVTAKLQDGILTVTVPKAEDKASVKVPVE
;
A
#
# COMPACT_ATOMS: atom_id res chain seq x y z
N MET A 1 30.65 -23.31 48.84
CA MET A 1 29.19 -23.35 48.55
C MET A 1 28.99 -23.17 47.06
N SER A 2 28.09 -23.94 46.44
CA SER A 2 28.14 -24.25 44.99
C SER A 2 27.53 -23.20 44.04
N LEU A 3 28.20 -22.96 42.91
CA LEU A 3 27.71 -22.21 41.74
C LEU A 3 26.48 -22.83 41.06
N SER A 4 26.09 -24.07 41.41
CA SER A 4 24.96 -24.78 40.80
C SER A 4 23.56 -24.22 41.13
N ARG A 5 23.44 -23.15 41.94
CA ARG A 5 22.15 -22.51 42.25
C ARG A 5 21.84 -21.23 41.48
N GLN A 6 22.80 -20.62 40.78
CA GLN A 6 22.52 -19.53 39.82
C GLN A 6 22.00 -20.09 38.49
N PHE A 7 22.64 -21.12 37.95
CA PHE A 7 22.37 -21.64 36.60
C PHE A 7 20.95 -22.21 36.39
N PHE A 8 20.34 -22.78 37.43
CA PHE A 8 19.01 -23.40 37.36
C PHE A 8 17.82 -22.43 37.49
N ARG A 9 18.07 -21.12 37.53
CA ARG A 9 17.01 -20.09 37.62
C ARG A 9 16.72 -19.39 36.28
N GLU A 10 17.65 -19.46 35.32
CA GLU A 10 17.52 -18.83 33.99
C GLU A 10 17.02 -19.78 32.89
N LEU A 11 17.15 -21.10 33.06
CA LEU A 11 16.66 -22.10 32.09
C LEU A 11 15.18 -22.50 32.26
N ARG A 12 14.46 -21.90 33.20
CA ARG A 12 13.02 -22.17 33.41
C ARG A 12 12.07 -21.75 32.28
N PRO A 13 12.38 -20.79 31.38
CA PRO A 13 11.51 -20.50 30.22
C PRO A 13 11.55 -21.58 29.14
N LEU A 14 12.68 -22.29 28.99
CA LEU A 14 12.94 -23.15 27.83
C LEU A 14 12.18 -24.50 27.88
N PHE A 15 11.93 -25.05 29.06
CA PHE A 15 11.22 -26.33 29.21
C PHE A 15 9.69 -26.24 29.19
N ARG A 16 9.10 -25.04 29.05
CA ARG A 16 7.64 -24.89 28.94
C ARG A 16 7.10 -24.84 27.50
N MET A 17 7.98 -24.93 26.50
CA MET A 17 7.62 -24.86 25.07
C MET A 17 7.58 -26.23 24.38
N LEU A 18 7.83 -27.34 25.10
CA LEU A 18 7.99 -28.67 24.51
C LEU A 18 7.00 -29.75 25.01
N GLU A 19 6.08 -29.41 25.93
CA GLU A 19 5.11 -30.36 26.52
C GLU A 19 3.64 -29.88 26.50
N GLU A 20 3.28 -28.86 25.72
CA GLU A 20 1.87 -28.49 25.48
C GLU A 20 1.41 -28.91 24.06
N PRO A 21 0.86 -30.13 23.90
CA PRO A 21 0.34 -30.60 22.62
C PRO A 21 -1.02 -29.97 22.33
N PHE A 22 -1.09 -29.16 21.27
CA PHE A 22 -2.31 -28.61 20.66
C PHE A 22 -3.13 -27.66 21.55
N GLY A 23 -3.02 -26.37 21.27
CA GLY A 23 -3.50 -25.31 22.15
C GLY A 23 -5.01 -25.22 22.34
N ARG A 24 -5.39 -24.68 23.50
CA ARG A 24 -6.67 -24.02 23.83
C ARG A 24 -6.50 -23.28 25.15
N THR A 25 -6.34 -21.95 25.13
CA THR A 25 -6.54 -21.12 26.31
C THR A 25 -8.00 -20.69 26.39
N PRO A 26 -8.71 -20.88 27.51
CA PRO A 26 -10.08 -20.42 27.66
C PRO A 26 -10.10 -18.90 27.91
N ALA A 27 -10.99 -18.19 27.21
CA ALA A 27 -11.18 -16.77 27.40
C ALA A 27 -12.04 -16.49 28.64
N TYR A 28 -11.51 -15.79 29.64
CA TYR A 28 -12.31 -15.11 30.67
C TYR A 28 -11.62 -13.84 31.19
N TYR A 29 -12.40 -12.75 31.22
CA TYR A 29 -12.11 -11.44 31.85
C TYR A 29 -10.91 -10.60 31.34
N GLY A 30 -11.17 -9.85 30.26
CA GLY A 30 -11.17 -8.39 30.40
C GLY A 30 -9.84 -7.61 30.40
N ARG A 31 -9.15 -7.55 29.26
CA ARG A 31 -8.58 -6.30 28.69
C ARG A 31 -8.04 -6.59 27.29
N GLY A 32 -8.79 -6.20 26.26
CA GLY A 32 -8.34 -6.08 24.87
C GLY A 32 -7.38 -7.17 24.39
N SER A 33 -7.94 -8.30 23.92
CA SER A 33 -7.25 -9.13 22.93
C SER A 33 -6.83 -8.23 21.77
N ARG A 34 -5.57 -7.82 21.73
CA ARG A 34 -4.94 -7.41 20.47
C ARG A 34 -4.90 -8.67 19.63
N SER A 35 -5.93 -8.82 18.80
CA SER A 35 -5.98 -9.88 17.80
C SER A 35 -4.70 -9.82 16.98
N VAL A 36 -4.10 -10.97 16.67
CA VAL A 36 -2.91 -11.03 15.79
C VAL A 36 -3.18 -10.43 14.39
N PHE A 37 -4.46 -10.22 14.05
CA PHE A 37 -4.97 -9.51 12.88
C PHE A 37 -4.93 -7.97 12.99
N ASP A 38 -4.60 -7.40 14.15
CA ASP A 38 -4.57 -5.94 14.44
C ASP A 38 -3.14 -5.45 14.77
N ASP A 39 -2.12 -6.26 14.45
CA ASP A 39 -0.72 -5.84 14.51
C ASP A 39 -0.42 -4.96 13.28
N PRO A 40 0.23 -3.78 13.39
CA PRO A 40 0.63 -2.97 12.24
C PRO A 40 1.66 -3.65 11.32
N PHE A 41 2.15 -4.84 11.69
CA PHE A 41 2.96 -5.72 10.86
C PHE A 41 2.11 -6.58 9.90
N PHE A 42 0.86 -6.89 10.24
CA PHE A 42 -0.08 -7.70 9.44
C PHE A 42 -1.23 -6.88 8.84
N SER A 43 -1.54 -5.70 9.40
CA SER A 43 -2.42 -4.70 8.79
C SER A 43 -1.72 -4.05 7.58
N ALA A 44 -1.66 -4.78 6.47
CA ALA A 44 -1.24 -4.22 5.19
C ALA A 44 -2.29 -3.18 4.75
N PRO A 45 -1.96 -1.87 4.71
CA PRO A 45 -2.92 -0.84 4.33
C PRO A 45 -3.33 -1.10 2.88
N SER A 46 -4.61 -1.46 2.67
CA SER A 46 -5.27 -1.86 1.41
C SER A 46 -4.35 -1.82 0.18
N THR A 47 -3.39 -2.75 0.16
CA THR A 47 -2.21 -2.56 -0.68
C THR A 47 -2.63 -2.82 -2.09
N PHE A 48 -2.66 -1.76 -2.90
CA PHE A 48 -2.89 -1.88 -4.32
C PHE A 48 -1.84 -2.86 -4.85
N ARG A 49 -2.30 -4.02 -5.33
CA ARG A 49 -1.44 -5.09 -5.84
C ARG A 49 -1.62 -5.12 -7.35
N PRO A 50 -0.83 -4.34 -8.09
CA PRO A 50 -0.97 -4.33 -9.53
C PRO A 50 -0.72 -5.75 -10.08
N PRO A 51 -1.57 -6.23 -11.01
CA PRO A 51 -1.22 -7.37 -11.83
C PRO A 51 0.06 -7.02 -12.60
N VAL A 52 0.91 -8.03 -12.78
CA VAL A 52 2.19 -7.87 -13.46
C VAL A 52 2.44 -9.10 -14.30
N ASP A 53 2.55 -8.90 -15.60
CA ASP A 53 2.90 -9.93 -16.57
C ASP A 53 4.33 -9.75 -17.05
N ILE A 54 4.94 -10.85 -17.50
CA ILE A 54 6.33 -10.91 -17.93
C ILE A 54 6.38 -11.73 -19.22
N THR A 55 6.84 -11.11 -20.30
CA THR A 55 7.05 -11.77 -21.59
C THR A 55 8.52 -11.73 -21.98
N GLU A 56 8.92 -12.69 -22.83
CA GLU A 56 10.30 -12.84 -23.30
C GLU A 56 10.37 -12.52 -24.79
N GLU A 57 11.01 -11.41 -25.15
CA GLU A 57 11.11 -10.92 -26.53
C GLU A 57 12.56 -10.91 -26.99
N GLY A 58 12.99 -12.01 -27.64
CA GLY A 58 14.34 -12.11 -28.22
C GLY A 58 15.45 -11.97 -27.16
N ASN A 59 16.10 -10.80 -27.11
CA ASN A 59 17.13 -10.49 -26.10
C ASN A 59 16.63 -9.71 -24.88
N ASN A 60 15.33 -9.41 -24.80
CA ASN A 60 14.74 -8.59 -23.74
C ASN A 60 13.73 -9.40 -22.91
N PHE A 61 13.50 -8.95 -21.68
CA PHE A 61 12.25 -9.17 -20.97
C PHE A 61 11.40 -7.91 -21.04
N VAL A 62 10.10 -8.08 -21.27
CA VAL A 62 9.11 -7.01 -21.20
C VAL A 62 8.22 -7.30 -20.00
N ILE A 63 8.17 -6.36 -19.05
CA ILE A 63 7.38 -6.46 -17.83
C ILE A 63 6.26 -5.43 -17.94
N GLU A 64 5.01 -5.86 -17.87
CA GLU A 64 3.84 -4.99 -17.95
C GLU A 64 3.10 -5.00 -16.62
N ALA A 65 2.81 -3.82 -16.08
CA ALA A 65 2.12 -3.65 -14.80
C ALA A 65 0.97 -2.64 -14.93
N GLU A 66 -0.24 -3.04 -14.58
CA GLU A 66 -1.40 -2.15 -14.61
C GLU A 66 -1.38 -1.23 -13.39
N LEU A 67 -1.23 0.08 -13.63
CA LEU A 67 -1.15 1.16 -12.64
C LEU A 67 -2.19 2.28 -12.91
N PRO A 68 -3.50 1.97 -12.95
CA PRO A 68 -4.55 2.96 -13.22
C PRO A 68 -4.50 4.13 -12.23
N GLY A 69 -4.58 5.35 -12.76
CA GLY A 69 -4.57 6.59 -11.98
C GLY A 69 -3.22 6.96 -11.35
N VAL A 70 -2.16 6.16 -11.51
CA VAL A 70 -0.82 6.49 -11.00
C VAL A 70 -0.12 7.47 -11.95
N LYS A 71 0.49 8.51 -11.39
CA LYS A 71 1.32 9.44 -12.16
C LYS A 71 2.75 8.93 -12.29
N LYS A 72 3.42 9.26 -13.40
CA LYS A 72 4.84 8.95 -13.68
C LYS A 72 5.79 9.34 -12.55
N GLU A 73 5.56 10.50 -11.93
CA GLU A 73 6.33 11.02 -10.79
C GLU A 73 6.22 10.20 -9.49
N ASN A 74 5.25 9.29 -9.40
CA ASN A 74 4.95 8.48 -8.21
C ASN A 74 5.24 6.98 -8.40
N VAL A 75 5.99 6.62 -9.45
CA VAL A 75 6.44 5.25 -9.75
C VAL A 75 7.96 5.21 -9.70
N GLU A 76 8.50 4.24 -8.99
CA GLU A 76 9.93 3.93 -8.96
C GLU A 76 10.13 2.47 -9.39
N VAL A 77 11.08 2.24 -10.31
CA VAL A 77 11.48 0.90 -10.76
C VAL A 77 12.93 0.68 -10.36
N ARG A 78 13.20 -0.41 -9.65
CA ARG A 78 14.54 -0.81 -9.20
C ARG A 78 14.85 -2.22 -9.67
N ILE A 79 16.07 -2.44 -10.15
CA ILE A 79 16.61 -3.78 -10.36
C ILE A 79 17.48 -4.11 -9.15
N GLY A 80 17.25 -5.28 -8.52
CA GLY A 80 18.03 -5.71 -7.36
C GLY A 80 19.39 -6.27 -7.74
N GLU A 81 20.22 -6.47 -6.71
CA GLU A 81 21.58 -6.97 -6.86
C GLU A 81 21.64 -8.29 -7.65
N GLY A 82 22.61 -8.39 -8.56
CA GLY A 82 22.76 -9.53 -9.47
C GLY A 82 21.73 -9.61 -10.61
N GLY A 83 20.85 -8.62 -10.77
CA GLY A 83 19.96 -8.51 -11.93
C GLY A 83 18.89 -9.61 -12.02
N ARG A 84 18.53 -10.26 -10.90
CA ARG A 84 17.57 -11.38 -10.88
C ARG A 84 16.17 -11.01 -10.42
N ASN A 85 15.96 -9.79 -9.94
CA ASN A 85 14.64 -9.30 -9.62
C ASN A 85 14.48 -7.84 -10.05
N LEU A 86 13.22 -7.49 -10.33
CA LEU A 86 12.78 -6.13 -10.64
C LEU A 86 11.66 -5.80 -9.67
N THR A 87 11.75 -4.63 -9.05
CA THR A 87 10.81 -4.14 -8.05
C THR A 87 10.19 -2.84 -8.51
N ILE A 88 8.86 -2.82 -8.59
CA ILE A 88 8.03 -1.67 -8.94
C ILE A 88 7.38 -1.19 -7.63
N GLU A 89 7.71 0.03 -7.22
CA GLU A 89 7.21 0.69 -6.02
C GLU A 89 6.50 1.99 -6.39
N GLY A 90 5.51 2.40 -5.61
CA GLY A 90 4.86 3.68 -5.87
C GLY A 90 3.69 4.02 -4.95
N LYS A 91 3.02 5.14 -5.29
CA LYS A 91 1.87 5.66 -4.54
C LYS A 91 0.72 6.04 -5.48
N VAL A 92 -0.44 5.45 -5.25
CA VAL A 92 -1.72 5.87 -5.82
C VAL A 92 -2.25 7.02 -4.97
N PHE A 93 -2.50 8.18 -5.59
CA PHE A 93 -3.15 9.30 -4.92
C PHE A 93 -4.57 9.45 -5.45
N SER A 94 -5.58 9.18 -4.62
CA SER A 94 -6.96 9.50 -4.96
C SER A 94 -7.11 11.00 -5.21
N ARG A 95 -7.85 11.37 -6.26
CA ARG A 95 -8.44 12.72 -6.33
C ARG A 95 -9.27 12.90 -5.06
N GLY A 96 -9.06 14.02 -4.36
CA GLY A 96 -9.37 14.12 -2.93
C GLY A 96 -10.81 13.75 -2.56
N ALA A 97 -10.99 13.16 -1.37
CA ALA A 97 -12.31 13.04 -0.78
C ALA A 97 -12.98 14.42 -0.74
N ARG A 98 -14.19 14.51 -1.30
CA ARG A 98 -15.04 15.69 -1.10
C ARG A 98 -15.21 15.85 0.41
N ARG A 99 -15.11 17.08 0.92
CA ARG A 99 -15.48 17.35 2.32
C ARG A 99 -16.88 16.80 2.56
N GLU A 100 -17.03 15.97 3.59
CA GLU A 100 -18.33 15.62 4.13
C GLU A 100 -19.14 16.91 4.32
N PRO A 101 -20.38 17.00 3.81
CA PRO A 101 -21.23 18.11 4.15
C PRO A 101 -21.51 18.05 5.65
N ASN A 102 -21.12 19.09 6.39
CA ASN A 102 -21.51 19.24 7.78
C ASN A 102 -23.04 19.31 7.84
N PHE A 103 -23.70 18.20 8.15
CA PHE A 103 -25.10 18.19 8.56
C PHE A 103 -25.18 18.85 9.93
N SER A 104 -25.34 20.17 9.94
CA SER A 104 -25.76 20.90 11.13
C SER A 104 -27.16 20.43 11.48
N GLU A 105 -27.31 19.70 12.60
CA GLU A 105 -28.62 19.40 13.16
C GLU A 105 -29.39 20.70 13.37
N ALA A 106 -30.50 20.86 12.64
CA ALA A 106 -31.43 21.95 12.87
C ALA A 106 -32.24 21.65 14.14
N GLN A 107 -31.66 21.97 15.30
CA GLN A 107 -32.40 21.98 16.56
C GLN A 107 -33.38 23.16 16.57
N SER A 108 -34.64 22.83 16.29
CA SER A 108 -35.88 23.50 16.70
C SER A 108 -35.80 24.94 17.21
N GLU A 109 -36.41 25.87 16.47
CA GLU A 109 -36.70 27.22 16.97
C GLU A 109 -37.65 27.21 18.17
N GLN A 110 -37.40 28.12 19.12
CA GLN A 110 -38.43 28.67 20.01
C GLN A 110 -38.25 30.20 20.08
N PRO A 111 -39.33 31.01 19.99
CA PRO A 111 -39.20 32.44 19.72
C PRO A 111 -39.07 33.30 20.99
N SER A 112 -38.28 34.37 20.90
CA SER A 112 -38.41 35.53 21.78
C SER A 112 -38.08 36.83 21.02
N ALA A 113 -38.87 37.88 21.26
CA ALA A 113 -38.89 39.09 20.42
C ALA A 113 -37.89 40.16 20.88
N GLY A 114 -37.41 40.98 19.93
CA GLY A 114 -36.61 42.19 20.20
C GLY A 114 -36.40 43.03 18.93
N VAL A 115 -37.01 44.22 18.87
CA VAL A 115 -37.02 45.13 17.69
C VAL A 115 -35.88 46.16 17.74
N SER A 116 -35.25 46.43 16.58
CA SER A 116 -34.55 47.66 16.09
C SER A 116 -33.41 47.27 15.12
N SER A 117 -33.00 48.03 14.09
CA SER A 117 -33.62 49.16 13.35
C SER A 117 -32.98 49.27 11.94
N GLU A 118 -33.43 50.22 11.10
CA GLU A 118 -32.99 50.35 9.69
C GLU A 118 -31.58 50.95 9.48
N GLY A 119 -30.97 50.67 8.32
CA GLY A 119 -29.71 51.29 7.89
C GLY A 119 -29.11 50.79 6.56
N THR A 120 -29.69 51.20 5.43
CA THR A 120 -28.99 51.57 4.17
C THR A 120 -28.17 50.53 3.36
N GLU A 121 -28.68 50.30 2.13
CA GLU A 121 -27.99 50.02 0.85
C GLU A 121 -26.91 48.94 0.70
N GLY A 122 -26.98 48.24 -0.45
CA GLY A 122 -25.90 47.42 -0.97
C GLY A 122 -26.31 45.98 -1.25
N SER A 123 -27.07 45.78 -2.34
CA SER A 123 -27.37 44.46 -2.90
C SER A 123 -26.11 43.80 -3.48
N LYS A 124 -25.18 43.39 -2.60
CA LYS A 124 -24.17 42.39 -2.94
C LYS A 124 -24.92 41.08 -3.18
N ALA A 125 -25.21 40.81 -4.45
CA ALA A 125 -25.68 39.53 -4.91
C ALA A 125 -24.70 38.46 -4.41
N VAL A 126 -25.14 37.71 -3.40
CA VAL A 126 -24.39 36.56 -2.90
C VAL A 126 -24.47 35.51 -3.99
N THR A 127 -23.45 35.46 -4.84
CA THR A 127 -23.21 34.34 -5.75
C THR A 127 -22.77 33.15 -4.91
N ASN A 128 -23.72 32.56 -4.19
CA ASN A 128 -23.60 31.23 -3.63
C ASN A 128 -23.32 30.31 -4.80
N THR A 129 -22.04 30.01 -4.97
CA THR A 129 -21.57 29.07 -5.97
C THR A 129 -22.03 27.71 -5.47
N ASP A 130 -23.15 27.23 -5.99
CA ASP A 130 -23.74 25.95 -5.62
C ASP A 130 -22.78 24.81 -5.98
N GLN A 131 -21.89 24.50 -5.03
CA GLN A 131 -21.03 23.32 -5.01
C GLN A 131 -21.75 22.11 -4.40
N SER A 132 -23.09 22.13 -4.43
CA SER A 132 -24.02 21.07 -4.05
C SER A 132 -24.16 20.02 -5.15
N SER A 133 -23.03 19.53 -5.70
CA SER A 133 -23.07 18.40 -6.64
C SER A 133 -23.80 17.22 -5.99
N ASN A 134 -24.94 16.84 -6.55
CA ASN A 134 -25.77 15.77 -6.03
C ASN A 134 -25.37 14.49 -6.78
N ALA A 135 -24.52 13.66 -6.16
CA ALA A 135 -23.95 12.48 -6.80
C ALA A 135 -24.96 11.33 -6.77
N ILE A 136 -25.60 11.05 -7.91
CA ILE A 136 -26.68 10.05 -8.03
C ILE A 136 -26.14 8.61 -8.13
N SER A 137 -24.88 8.43 -8.58
CA SER A 137 -24.14 7.17 -8.51
C SER A 137 -22.65 7.46 -8.35
N THR A 138 -21.88 6.51 -7.78
CA THR A 138 -20.43 6.62 -7.59
C THR A 138 -19.78 5.25 -7.60
N GLU A 139 -19.11 4.91 -8.70
CA GLU A 139 -18.23 3.75 -8.80
C GLU A 139 -16.79 4.18 -8.51
N ARG A 140 -16.06 3.39 -7.71
CA ARG A 140 -14.63 3.60 -7.43
C ARG A 140 -13.94 2.28 -7.16
N GLU A 141 -12.91 2.00 -7.94
CA GLU A 141 -12.14 0.76 -7.87
C GLU A 141 -10.97 0.85 -6.86
N ILE A 142 -10.29 2.01 -6.82
CA ILE A 142 -9.19 2.30 -5.88
C ILE A 142 -9.44 3.68 -5.28
N SER A 143 -9.97 3.74 -4.04
CA SER A 143 -10.24 5.01 -3.37
C SER A 143 -9.51 5.12 -2.04
N GLY A 144 -8.46 5.94 -2.04
CA GLY A 144 -7.57 6.20 -0.91
C GLY A 144 -6.18 6.59 -1.39
N THR A 145 -5.31 7.00 -0.48
CA THR A 145 -3.87 7.07 -0.75
C THR A 145 -3.28 5.69 -0.44
N SER A 146 -3.08 4.87 -1.47
CA SER A 146 -2.51 3.52 -1.32
C SER A 146 -1.06 3.51 -1.78
N THR A 147 -0.19 2.79 -1.08
CA THR A 147 1.13 2.44 -1.61
C THR A 147 1.06 1.09 -2.31
N PHE A 148 1.96 0.85 -3.25
CA PHE A 148 2.13 -0.46 -3.87
C PHE A 148 3.59 -0.84 -3.96
N ARG A 149 3.83 -2.15 -3.92
CA ARG A 149 5.13 -2.78 -4.11
C ARG A 149 4.94 -4.15 -4.76
N ARG A 150 5.48 -4.34 -5.96
CA ARG A 150 5.56 -5.64 -6.62
C ARG A 150 7.01 -5.93 -6.99
N THR A 151 7.52 -7.03 -6.46
CA THR A 151 8.79 -7.61 -6.90
C THR A 151 8.49 -8.81 -7.78
N VAL A 152 9.12 -8.86 -8.95
CA VAL A 152 9.12 -10.01 -9.86
C VAL A 152 10.53 -10.59 -9.94
N TRP A 153 10.62 -11.92 -10.05
CA TRP A 153 11.88 -12.63 -10.25
C TRP A 153 12.04 -12.97 -11.72
N LEU A 154 13.22 -12.71 -12.26
CA LEU A 154 13.55 -12.96 -13.66
C LEU A 154 14.33 -14.27 -13.77
N PRO A 155 14.06 -15.11 -14.80
CA PRO A 155 14.68 -16.43 -14.92
C PRO A 155 16.18 -16.35 -15.27
N ARG A 156 16.64 -15.22 -15.84
CA ARG A 156 18.04 -14.94 -16.13
C ARG A 156 18.43 -13.56 -15.59
N PRO A 157 19.72 -13.32 -15.27
CA PRO A 157 20.22 -11.99 -14.96
C PRO A 157 19.97 -11.01 -16.11
N VAL A 158 19.72 -9.74 -15.77
CA VAL A 158 19.54 -8.64 -16.72
C VAL A 158 20.64 -7.59 -16.64
N ASP A 159 20.82 -6.84 -17.72
CA ASP A 159 21.59 -5.60 -17.70
C ASP A 159 20.74 -4.44 -17.16
N GLY A 160 21.26 -3.77 -16.13
CA GLY A 160 20.64 -2.59 -15.53
C GLY A 160 20.93 -1.28 -16.27
N THR A 161 21.84 -1.25 -17.26
CA THR A 161 22.21 -0.02 -17.96
C THR A 161 21.30 0.30 -19.15
N GLY A 162 20.87 -0.70 -19.92
CA GLY A 162 19.98 -0.54 -21.08
C GLY A 162 18.48 -0.52 -20.80
N VAL A 163 18.05 -0.26 -19.56
CA VAL A 163 16.64 -0.34 -19.13
C VAL A 163 15.82 0.83 -19.68
N THR A 164 14.61 0.54 -20.18
CA THR A 164 13.64 1.58 -20.57
C THR A 164 12.27 1.33 -19.95
N ALA A 165 11.55 2.40 -19.60
CA ALA A 165 10.23 2.32 -18.99
C ALA A 165 9.28 3.36 -19.61
N LYS A 166 8.02 2.96 -19.84
CA LYS A 166 6.95 3.82 -20.37
C LYS A 166 5.68 3.58 -19.57
N LEU A 167 5.00 4.66 -19.19
CA LEU A 167 3.66 4.61 -18.60
C LEU A 167 2.70 5.33 -19.57
N GLN A 168 1.78 4.57 -20.16
CA GLN A 168 0.78 5.00 -21.14
C GLN A 168 -0.55 4.29 -20.83
N ASP A 169 -1.66 5.01 -20.92
CA ASP A 169 -3.02 4.46 -20.72
C ASP A 169 -3.26 3.68 -19.41
N GLY A 170 -2.46 3.99 -18.37
CA GLY A 170 -2.48 3.29 -17.08
C GLY A 170 -1.60 2.05 -17.01
N ILE A 171 -0.93 1.64 -18.08
CA ILE A 171 -0.04 0.48 -18.12
C ILE A 171 1.43 0.95 -18.09
N LEU A 172 2.21 0.41 -17.15
CA LEU A 172 3.66 0.56 -17.10
C LEU A 172 4.31 -0.62 -17.82
N THR A 173 4.90 -0.36 -18.99
CA THR A 173 5.75 -1.29 -19.72
C THR A 173 7.21 -0.99 -19.41
N VAL A 174 7.96 -1.96 -18.90
CA VAL A 174 9.40 -1.90 -18.65
C VAL A 174 10.11 -2.91 -19.53
N THR A 175 10.97 -2.44 -20.44
CA THR A 175 11.81 -3.29 -21.29
C THR A 175 13.21 -3.35 -20.72
N VAL A 176 13.68 -4.57 -20.47
CA VAL A 176 14.92 -4.85 -19.76
C VAL A 176 15.78 -5.82 -20.58
N PRO A 177 16.97 -5.41 -21.05
CA PRO A 177 17.87 -6.31 -21.77
C PRO A 177 18.39 -7.44 -20.89
N LYS A 178 18.50 -8.65 -21.45
CA LYS A 178 19.17 -9.78 -20.79
C LYS A 178 20.66 -9.48 -20.66
N ALA A 179 21.27 -9.90 -19.55
CA ALA A 179 22.72 -9.85 -19.42
C ALA A 179 23.39 -10.80 -20.42
N GLU A 180 24.60 -10.47 -20.86
CA GLU A 180 25.38 -11.36 -21.73
C GLU A 180 25.66 -12.70 -21.04
N ASP A 181 25.54 -13.77 -21.83
CA ASP A 181 25.80 -15.12 -21.35
C ASP A 181 27.29 -15.38 -21.18
N LYS A 182 27.69 -15.71 -19.95
CA LYS A 182 29.05 -16.18 -19.68
C LYS A 182 29.30 -17.46 -20.48
N ALA A 183 30.42 -17.47 -21.22
CA ALA A 183 30.82 -18.62 -22.02
C ALA A 183 30.88 -19.92 -21.19
N SER A 184 30.53 -21.04 -21.82
CA SER A 184 30.54 -22.35 -21.18
C SER A 184 31.96 -22.74 -20.75
N VAL A 185 32.11 -23.09 -19.48
CA VAL A 185 33.39 -23.55 -18.91
C VAL A 185 33.50 -25.06 -19.09
N LYS A 186 34.58 -25.53 -19.73
CA LYS A 186 34.89 -26.97 -19.78
C LYS A 186 35.38 -27.43 -18.41
N VAL A 187 34.58 -28.25 -17.73
CA VAL A 187 34.95 -28.88 -16.45
C VAL A 187 35.65 -30.21 -16.75
N PRO A 188 36.89 -30.43 -16.26
CA PRO A 188 37.51 -31.75 -16.31
C PRO A 188 36.79 -32.72 -15.36
N VAL A 189 36.73 -34.00 -15.74
CA VAL A 189 36.19 -35.08 -14.90
C VAL A 189 37.37 -35.97 -14.50
N GLU A 190 37.46 -36.27 -13.21
CA GLU A 190 38.43 -37.20 -12.59
C GLU A 190 37.75 -38.51 -12.20
#